data_AF-A0A1I8C3L6-F1
#
_entry.id   AF-A0A1I8C3L6-F1
#
_cell.length_a   1.000
_cell.length_b   1.000
_cell.length_c   1.000
_cell.angle_alpha   90.00
_cell.angle_beta   90.00
_cell.angle_gamma   90.00
#
_symmetry.space_group_name_H-M   'P 1'
#
loop_
_entity.id
_entity.type
_entity.pdbx_description
1 polymer ?
#
loop_
_entity_poly.entity_id
_entity_poly.type
_entity_poly.pdbx_seq_one_letter_code
_entity_poly.pdbx_strand_id
1 'polypeptide(L)'
;MSMNENNNLKEVKPVELKKCVELKKRKFNSSTPQSHLDASIFHFNLNDGAIASEAGWLGISLQLKNFLIGYGVDAGSHKLKNEAVFFLEYANKEFKDKLVPAWLSLEQSHYNAYEDDCVRDLVENMLESAKLFCNILNSINNKKSFKRDVFLNWLPENLMLELKVPIGRKWKRIEVWINLGKMKLEGERPNMRLITL
;
A
#
# COMPACT_ATOMS: atom_id res chain seq x y z
N MET A 1 15.45 -6.77 29.24
CA MET A 1 16.02 -5.69 28.41
C MET A 1 14.89 -5.07 27.61
N SER A 2 14.50 -3.85 27.96
CA SER A 2 13.50 -3.06 27.23
C SER A 2 14.15 -2.57 25.93
N MET A 3 13.78 -3.14 24.79
CA MET A 3 14.10 -2.56 23.49
C MET A 3 13.18 -1.36 23.28
N ASN A 4 13.71 -0.18 23.60
CA ASN A 4 13.16 1.10 23.18
C ASN A 4 13.42 1.25 21.67
N GLU A 5 12.68 0.51 20.85
CA GLU A 5 12.62 0.75 19.42
C GLU A 5 11.84 2.05 19.22
N ASN A 6 12.57 3.16 19.11
CA ASN A 6 12.09 4.33 18.39
C ASN A 6 11.82 3.89 16.95
N ASN A 7 10.64 3.30 16.73
CA ASN A 7 10.04 3.10 15.42
C ASN A 7 9.78 4.49 14.84
N ASN A 8 10.81 5.08 14.25
CA ASN A 8 10.65 6.17 13.31
C ASN A 8 9.89 5.59 12.12
N LEU A 9 8.55 5.61 12.25
CA LEU A 9 7.61 5.27 11.20
C LEU A 9 8.11 5.92 9.91
N LYS A 10 8.27 5.12 8.86
CA LYS A 10 8.64 5.65 7.55
C LYS A 10 7.62 6.73 7.19
N GLU A 11 8.11 7.94 6.92
CA GLU A 11 7.25 9.08 6.61
C GLU A 11 6.43 8.77 5.34
N VAL A 12 5.12 8.64 5.51
CA VAL A 12 4.16 8.52 4.41
C VAL A 12 3.82 9.94 3.99
N LYS A 13 4.29 10.36 2.83
CA LYS A 13 4.11 11.74 2.35
C LYS A 13 2.78 11.89 1.58
N PRO A 14 2.12 13.06 1.66
CA PRO A 14 1.01 13.36 0.78
C PRO A 14 1.46 13.44 -0.67
N VAL A 15 0.51 13.26 -1.59
CA VAL A 15 0.74 13.37 -3.03
C VAL A 15 -0.19 14.39 -3.67
N GLU A 16 0.26 14.97 -4.77
CA GLU A 16 -0.46 15.99 -5.53
C GLU A 16 -0.46 15.66 -7.02
N LEU A 17 -1.53 16.06 -7.72
CA LEU A 17 -1.56 16.04 -9.18
C LEU A 17 -1.03 17.37 -9.69
N LYS A 18 0.14 17.34 -10.34
CA LYS A 18 0.83 18.53 -10.84
C LYS A 18 0.46 18.84 -12.27
N LYS A 19 0.59 20.10 -12.66
CA LYS A 19 0.39 20.52 -14.05
C LYS A 19 1.54 20.03 -14.93
N CYS A 20 1.25 19.64 -16.16
CA CYS A 20 2.23 19.11 -17.12
C CYS A 20 3.46 20.02 -17.33
N VAL A 21 3.27 21.35 -17.29
CA VAL A 21 4.36 22.34 -17.44
C VAL A 21 5.42 22.21 -16.35
N GLU A 22 5.02 21.82 -15.13
CA GLU A 22 5.93 21.63 -13.99
C GLU A 22 6.73 20.32 -14.12
N LEU A 23 6.17 19.33 -14.80
CA LEU A 23 6.76 17.99 -14.95
C LEU A 23 7.93 17.96 -15.93
N LYS A 24 7.86 18.75 -17.02
CA LYS A 24 8.93 18.84 -18.03
C LYS A 24 10.29 19.29 -17.47
N LYS A 25 10.32 19.86 -16.26
CA LYS A 25 11.55 20.30 -15.58
C LYS A 25 12.15 19.23 -14.65
N ARG A 26 11.47 18.09 -14.43
CA ARG A 26 11.90 17.06 -13.48
C ARG A 26 12.67 15.93 -14.17
N LYS A 27 13.70 15.43 -13.49
CA LYS A 27 14.31 14.13 -13.77
C LYS A 27 13.58 13.07 -12.93
N PHE A 28 13.03 12.04 -13.56
CA PHE A 28 12.30 10.94 -12.90
C PHE A 28 13.22 9.92 -12.20
N ASN A 29 14.38 10.34 -11.71
CA ASN A 29 15.43 9.42 -11.24
C ASN A 29 15.23 8.89 -9.81
N SER A 30 14.19 9.34 -9.11
CA SER A 30 13.84 8.87 -7.76
C SER A 30 12.60 8.00 -7.83
N SER A 31 12.60 6.78 -7.28
CA SER A 31 11.40 5.93 -7.18
C SER A 31 10.58 6.28 -5.94
N THR A 32 9.85 7.40 -5.98
CA THR A 32 8.89 7.82 -4.95
C THR A 32 7.45 7.65 -5.44
N PRO A 33 6.45 7.55 -4.55
CA PRO A 33 5.05 7.55 -4.96
C PRO A 33 4.67 8.78 -5.81
N GLN A 34 5.15 9.97 -5.43
CA GLN A 34 4.90 11.21 -6.18
C GLN A 34 5.53 11.19 -7.58
N SER A 35 6.75 10.69 -7.73
CA SER A 35 7.40 10.65 -9.05
C SER A 35 6.75 9.67 -10.02
N HIS A 36 6.13 8.59 -9.50
CA HIS A 36 5.31 7.68 -10.30
C HIS A 36 3.98 8.33 -10.72
N LEU A 37 3.34 9.09 -9.83
CA LEU A 37 2.16 9.90 -10.18
C LEU A 37 2.51 11.01 -11.19
N ASP A 38 3.65 11.68 -11.02
CA ASP A 38 4.16 12.65 -11.99
C ASP A 38 4.37 11.99 -13.36
N ALA A 39 4.95 10.79 -13.41
CA ALA A 39 5.12 10.04 -14.65
C ALA A 39 3.76 9.67 -15.27
N SER A 40 2.81 9.22 -14.45
CA SER A 40 1.44 8.91 -14.86
C SER A 40 0.77 10.11 -15.55
N ILE A 41 0.83 11.29 -14.94
CA ILE A 41 0.32 12.53 -15.52
C ILE A 41 1.06 12.89 -16.81
N PHE A 42 2.38 12.74 -16.84
CA PHE A 42 3.17 13.02 -18.05
C PHE A 42 2.70 12.16 -19.23
N HIS A 43 2.57 10.85 -19.05
CA HIS A 43 2.09 9.93 -20.09
C HIS A 43 0.62 10.18 -20.47
N PHE A 44 -0.24 10.50 -19.50
CA PHE A 44 -1.62 10.89 -19.77
C PHE A 44 -1.69 12.09 -20.73
N ASN A 45 -0.83 13.10 -20.52
CA ASN A 45 -0.76 14.28 -21.41
C ASN A 45 -0.17 13.96 -22.80
N LEU A 46 0.51 12.83 -22.96
CA LEU A 46 0.97 12.33 -24.26
C LEU A 46 -0.08 11.43 -24.95
N ASN A 47 -1.28 11.30 -24.38
CA ASN A 47 -2.32 10.34 -24.78
C ASN A 47 -1.84 8.88 -24.72
N ASP A 48 -0.92 8.57 -23.81
CA ASP A 48 -0.40 7.23 -23.56
C ASP A 48 -1.07 6.66 -22.31
N GLY A 49 -2.33 6.24 -22.47
CA GLY A 49 -3.19 5.80 -21.38
C GLY A 49 -2.65 4.56 -20.65
N ALA A 50 -2.12 3.59 -21.39
CA ALA A 50 -1.58 2.37 -20.82
C ALA A 50 -0.37 2.65 -19.91
N ILE A 51 0.62 3.43 -20.36
CA ILE A 51 1.78 3.77 -19.52
C ILE A 51 1.37 4.71 -18.38
N ALA A 52 0.42 5.62 -18.62
CA ALA A 52 -0.14 6.44 -17.56
C ALA A 52 -0.74 5.58 -16.44
N SER A 53 -1.55 4.59 -16.79
CA SER A 53 -2.18 3.69 -15.82
C SER A 53 -1.17 2.83 -15.07
N GLU A 54 -0.16 2.27 -15.76
CA GLU A 54 0.91 1.50 -15.12
C GLU A 54 1.69 2.34 -14.11
N ALA A 55 2.09 3.56 -14.49
CA ALA A 55 2.80 4.47 -13.59
C ALA A 55 1.94 4.86 -12.37
N GLY A 56 0.63 5.08 -12.56
CA GLY A 56 -0.31 5.34 -11.47
C GLY A 56 -0.40 4.19 -10.47
N TRP A 57 -0.53 2.96 -10.99
CA TRP A 57 -0.55 1.73 -10.21
C TRP A 57 0.73 1.52 -9.40
N LEU A 58 1.90 1.73 -10.01
CA LEU A 58 3.19 1.66 -9.33
C LEU A 58 3.28 2.67 -8.19
N GLY A 59 2.78 3.89 -8.40
CA GLY A 59 2.75 4.95 -7.39
C GLY A 59 1.97 4.56 -6.14
N ILE A 60 0.74 4.09 -6.30
CA ILE A 60 -0.11 3.70 -5.16
C ILE A 60 0.38 2.42 -4.48
N SER A 61 0.88 1.44 -5.26
CA SER A 61 1.42 0.20 -4.73
C SER A 61 2.64 0.50 -3.86
N LEU A 62 3.48 1.44 -4.29
CA LEU A 62 4.64 1.89 -3.52
C LEU A 62 4.22 2.67 -2.27
N GLN A 63 3.19 3.50 -2.33
CA GLN A 63 2.66 4.21 -1.17
C GLN A 63 2.15 3.22 -0.10
N LEU A 64 1.32 2.24 -0.50
CA LEU A 64 0.82 1.20 0.40
C LEU A 64 1.96 0.38 1.00
N LYS A 65 2.95 -0.02 0.17
CA LYS A 65 4.14 -0.73 0.65
C LYS A 65 4.91 0.09 1.67
N ASN A 66 5.17 1.37 1.41
CA ASN A 66 5.88 2.26 2.32
C ASN A 66 5.13 2.43 3.64
N PHE A 67 3.81 2.58 3.57
CA PHE A 67 2.93 2.64 4.72
C PHE A 67 3.08 1.38 5.59
N LEU A 68 2.88 0.19 5.01
CA LEU A 68 2.94 -1.07 5.76
C LEU A 68 4.34 -1.34 6.34
N ILE A 69 5.39 -1.06 5.58
CA ILE A 69 6.78 -1.18 6.04
C ILE A 69 7.03 -0.28 7.25
N GLY A 70 6.45 0.92 7.27
CA GLY A 70 6.49 1.82 8.43
C GLY A 70 5.98 1.13 9.70
N TYR A 71 4.96 0.28 9.57
CA TYR A 71 4.39 -0.50 10.67
C TYR A 71 5.00 -1.90 10.83
N GLY A 72 6.15 -2.16 10.21
CA GLY A 72 6.89 -3.43 10.37
C GLY A 72 6.27 -4.63 9.64
N VAL A 73 5.50 -4.39 8.58
CA VAL A 73 4.88 -5.45 7.77
C VAL A 73 5.14 -5.21 6.28
N ASP A 74 5.46 -6.25 5.53
CA ASP A 74 5.64 -6.17 4.07
C ASP A 74 4.67 -7.11 3.36
N ALA A 75 3.64 -6.51 2.74
CA ALA A 75 2.64 -7.15 1.90
C ALA A 75 3.12 -7.22 0.45
N GLY A 76 4.02 -8.17 0.17
CA GLY A 76 4.66 -8.30 -1.14
C GLY A 76 3.75 -8.78 -2.27
N SER A 77 2.69 -9.54 -1.96
CA SER A 77 1.77 -10.10 -2.95
C SER A 77 0.56 -9.19 -3.18
N HIS A 78 -0.03 -9.25 -4.38
CA HIS A 78 -1.25 -8.51 -4.70
C HIS A 78 -2.41 -8.87 -3.76
N LYS A 79 -2.61 -10.17 -3.48
CA LYS A 79 -3.60 -10.65 -2.50
C LYS A 79 -3.45 -9.99 -1.13
N LEU A 80 -2.21 -9.91 -0.61
CA LEU A 80 -1.94 -9.28 0.68
C LEU A 80 -2.19 -7.78 0.69
N LYS A 81 -1.92 -7.09 -0.43
CA LYS A 81 -2.28 -5.67 -0.57
C LYS A 81 -3.78 -5.47 -0.49
N ASN A 82 -4.56 -6.34 -1.13
CA ASN A 82 -6.02 -6.25 -1.12
C ASN A 82 -6.56 -6.43 0.29
N GLU A 83 -6.10 -7.45 1.02
CA GLU A 83 -6.46 -7.65 2.42
C GLU A 83 -6.06 -6.46 3.31
N ALA A 84 -4.89 -5.87 3.07
CA ALA A 84 -4.47 -4.67 3.80
C ALA A 84 -5.42 -3.49 3.55
N VAL A 85 -5.88 -3.28 2.31
CA VAL A 85 -6.83 -2.21 1.97
C VAL A 85 -8.20 -2.46 2.62
N PHE A 86 -8.74 -3.68 2.54
CA PHE A 86 -10.00 -4.02 3.20
C PHE A 86 -9.93 -3.85 4.72
N PHE A 87 -8.82 -4.28 5.33
CA PHE A 87 -8.60 -4.06 6.76
C PHE A 87 -8.53 -2.58 7.12
N LEU A 88 -7.81 -1.78 6.31
CA LEU A 88 -7.69 -0.34 6.54
C LEU A 88 -9.06 0.34 6.49
N GLU A 89 -9.93 -0.06 5.58
CA GLU A 89 -11.30 0.45 5.49
C GLU A 89 -12.13 0.07 6.72
N TYR A 90 -12.09 -1.22 7.10
CA TYR A 90 -12.77 -1.72 8.29
C TYR A 90 -12.34 -0.97 9.57
N ALA A 91 -11.03 -0.75 9.72
CA ALA A 91 -10.46 -0.08 10.88
C ALA A 91 -10.68 1.45 10.87
N ASN A 92 -10.94 2.06 9.71
CA ASN A 92 -11.06 3.51 9.54
C ASN A 92 -12.38 3.87 8.84
N LYS A 93 -13.50 3.65 9.54
CA LYS A 93 -14.87 3.84 9.02
C LYS A 93 -15.14 5.20 8.36
N GLU A 94 -14.41 6.24 8.75
CA GLU A 94 -14.49 7.57 8.12
C GLU A 94 -14.11 7.58 6.63
N PHE A 95 -13.41 6.54 6.15
CA PHE A 95 -13.01 6.37 4.75
C PHE A 95 -13.75 5.22 4.04
N LYS A 96 -14.80 4.66 4.65
CA LYS A 96 -15.52 3.46 4.17
C LYS A 96 -16.00 3.57 2.72
N ASP A 97 -16.42 4.75 2.29
CA ASP A 97 -16.99 4.93 0.95
C ASP A 97 -15.95 5.52 -0.04
N LYS A 98 -14.67 5.50 0.33
CA LYS A 98 -13.60 6.15 -0.43
C LYS A 98 -12.38 5.26 -0.66
N LEU A 99 -11.97 4.49 0.35
CA LEU A 99 -10.70 3.76 0.29
C LEU A 99 -10.74 2.57 -0.66
N VAL A 100 -11.66 1.60 -0.46
CA VAL A 100 -11.81 0.46 -1.36
C VAL A 100 -12.25 0.91 -2.77
N PRO A 101 -13.23 1.82 -2.94
CA PRO A 101 -13.58 2.31 -4.27
C PRO A 101 -12.40 2.91 -5.04
N ALA A 102 -11.56 3.71 -4.38
CA ALA A 102 -10.36 4.26 -5.02
C ALA A 102 -9.37 3.15 -5.42
N TRP A 103 -9.14 2.17 -4.53
CA TRP A 103 -8.29 1.02 -4.83
C TRP A 103 -8.78 0.20 -6.03
N LEU A 104 -10.07 -0.14 -6.07
CA LEU A 104 -10.66 -0.95 -7.14
C LEU A 104 -10.66 -0.21 -8.48
N SER A 105 -10.91 1.10 -8.49
CA SER A 105 -10.79 1.96 -9.69
C SER A 105 -9.38 1.87 -10.30
N LEU A 106 -8.36 1.83 -9.44
CA LEU A 106 -6.96 1.73 -9.83
C LEU A 106 -6.58 0.34 -10.32
N GLU A 107 -7.08 -0.72 -9.67
CA GLU A 107 -6.91 -2.10 -10.15
C GLU A 107 -7.53 -2.28 -11.54
N GLN A 108 -8.77 -1.81 -11.73
CA GLN A 108 -9.44 -1.89 -13.03
C GLN A 108 -8.64 -1.17 -14.12
N SER A 109 -8.14 0.02 -13.81
CA SER A 109 -7.35 0.81 -14.77
C SER A 109 -6.02 0.13 -15.12
N HIS A 110 -5.39 -0.56 -14.15
CA HIS A 110 -4.19 -1.35 -14.39
C HIS A 110 -4.48 -2.58 -15.26
N TYR A 111 -5.60 -3.28 -15.06
CA TYR A 111 -6.01 -4.38 -15.93
C TYR A 111 -6.29 -3.90 -17.36
N ASN A 112 -7.06 -2.82 -17.53
CA ASN A 112 -7.38 -2.26 -18.85
C ASN A 112 -6.13 -1.79 -19.62
N ALA A 113 -5.07 -1.38 -18.92
CA ALA A 113 -3.80 -0.99 -19.54
C ALA A 113 -3.14 -2.14 -20.31
N TYR A 114 -3.36 -3.39 -19.89
CA TYR A 114 -2.89 -4.57 -20.62
C TYR A 114 -3.72 -4.87 -21.87
N GLU A 115 -4.97 -4.39 -21.91
CA GLU A 115 -5.92 -4.62 -23.00
C GLU A 115 -5.94 -3.46 -24.02
N ASP A 116 -5.16 -2.38 -23.78
CA ASP A 116 -5.15 -1.14 -24.55
C ASP A 116 -6.50 -0.38 -24.57
N ASP A 117 -7.38 -0.70 -23.61
CA ASP A 117 -8.73 -0.14 -23.46
C ASP A 117 -8.76 1.10 -22.54
N CYS A 118 -7.64 1.83 -22.47
CA CYS A 118 -7.49 3.00 -21.60
C CYS A 118 -8.11 4.26 -22.21
N VAL A 119 -9.44 4.37 -22.16
CA VAL A 119 -10.15 5.61 -22.51
C VAL A 119 -9.70 6.75 -21.59
N ARG A 120 -9.48 7.93 -22.16
CA ARG A 120 -8.97 9.11 -21.45
C ARG A 120 -9.71 9.41 -20.14
N ASP A 121 -11.04 9.37 -20.14
CA ASP A 121 -11.86 9.64 -18.95
C ASP A 121 -11.61 8.62 -17.82
N LEU A 122 -11.30 7.36 -18.18
CA LEU A 122 -10.93 6.34 -17.20
C LEU A 122 -9.58 6.66 -16.56
N VAL A 123 -8.60 7.08 -17.35
CA VAL A 123 -7.26 7.46 -16.84
C VAL A 123 -7.33 8.72 -15.97
N GLU A 124 -8.20 9.68 -16.30
CA GLU A 124 -8.43 10.86 -15.46
C GLU A 124 -9.06 10.48 -14.10
N ASN A 125 -10.11 9.67 -14.11
CA ASN A 125 -10.74 9.16 -12.88
C ASN A 125 -9.76 8.33 -12.04
N MET A 126 -8.89 7.56 -12.70
CA MET A 126 -7.82 6.82 -12.06
C MET A 126 -6.82 7.76 -11.38
N LEU A 127 -6.35 8.82 -12.03
CA LEU A 127 -5.41 9.79 -11.43
C LEU A 127 -5.97 10.42 -10.15
N GLU A 128 -7.24 10.81 -10.16
CA GLU A 128 -7.92 11.33 -8.95
C GLU A 128 -8.08 10.25 -7.88
N SER A 129 -8.42 9.03 -8.26
CA SER A 129 -8.49 7.88 -7.35
C SER A 129 -7.12 7.60 -6.70
N ALA A 130 -6.03 7.70 -7.46
CA ALA A 130 -4.68 7.48 -6.99
C ALA A 130 -4.27 8.53 -5.95
N LYS A 131 -4.56 9.80 -6.23
CA LYS A 131 -4.35 10.92 -5.30
C LYS A 131 -5.15 10.72 -4.01
N LEU A 132 -6.44 10.40 -4.14
CA LEU A 132 -7.33 10.16 -3.00
C LEU A 132 -6.79 9.03 -2.12
N PHE A 133 -6.50 7.87 -2.70
CA PHE A 133 -5.98 6.70 -2.00
C PHE A 133 -4.69 7.01 -1.23
N CYS A 134 -3.71 7.61 -1.88
CA CYS A 134 -2.43 7.97 -1.25
C CYS A 134 -2.58 8.95 -0.08
N ASN A 135 -3.50 9.91 -0.20
CA ASN A 135 -3.75 10.90 0.83
C ASN A 135 -4.60 10.36 2.00
N ILE A 136 -5.45 9.35 1.76
CA ILE A 136 -6.08 8.58 2.84
C ILE A 136 -5.02 7.83 3.64
N LEU A 137 -4.07 7.14 2.98
CA LEU A 137 -2.97 6.45 3.68
C LEU A 137 -2.13 7.41 4.52
N ASN A 138 -1.80 8.60 4.00
CA ASN A 138 -1.14 9.65 4.76
C ASN A 138 -1.97 10.08 6.00
N SER A 139 -3.29 10.23 5.84
CA SER A 139 -4.19 10.61 6.94
C SER A 139 -4.25 9.53 8.04
N ILE A 140 -4.35 8.27 7.66
CA ILE A 140 -4.30 7.11 8.58
C ILE A 140 -2.95 7.07 9.32
N ASN A 141 -1.85 7.29 8.59
CA ASN A 141 -0.50 7.32 9.18
C ASN A 141 -0.36 8.42 10.23
N ASN A 142 -0.81 9.64 9.91
CA ASN A 142 -0.75 10.79 10.83
C ASN A 142 -1.60 10.58 12.08
N LYS A 143 -2.74 9.89 11.95
CA LYS A 143 -3.60 9.50 13.08
C LYS A 143 -3.06 8.31 13.88
N LYS A 144 -2.04 7.59 13.38
CA LYS A 144 -1.51 6.35 13.95
C LYS A 144 -2.61 5.30 14.23
N SER A 145 -3.63 5.26 13.37
CA SER A 145 -4.82 4.41 13.56
C SER A 145 -4.61 2.97 13.11
N PHE A 146 -3.61 2.68 12.28
CA PHE A 146 -3.26 1.30 11.93
C PHE A 146 -2.59 0.58 13.10
N LYS A 147 -3.15 -0.58 13.46
CA LYS A 147 -2.64 -1.45 14.54
C LYS A 147 -2.15 -2.75 13.93
N ARG A 148 -0.83 -2.90 13.86
CA ARG A 148 -0.16 -4.06 13.27
C ARG A 148 -0.71 -5.40 13.77
N ASP A 149 -0.76 -5.57 15.08
CA ASP A 149 -1.12 -6.87 15.67
C ASP A 149 -2.60 -7.20 15.41
N VAL A 150 -3.47 -6.19 15.30
CA VAL A 150 -4.88 -6.39 14.89
C VAL A 150 -4.96 -6.80 13.43
N PHE A 151 -4.16 -6.19 12.55
CA PHE A 151 -4.07 -6.59 11.14
C PHE A 151 -3.57 -8.03 10.98
N LEU A 152 -2.52 -8.42 11.71
CA LEU A 152 -1.99 -9.79 11.65
C LEU A 152 -3.04 -10.83 12.05
N ASN A 153 -3.86 -10.52 13.05
CA ASN A 153 -4.94 -11.41 13.52
C ASN A 153 -6.20 -11.34 12.65
N TRP A 154 -6.34 -10.31 11.80
CA TRP A 154 -7.42 -10.21 10.82
C TRP A 154 -7.19 -11.16 9.63
N LEU A 155 -5.92 -11.41 9.29
CA LEU A 155 -5.58 -12.17 8.10
C LEU A 155 -5.92 -13.65 8.22
N PRO A 156 -6.40 -14.28 7.13
CA PRO A 156 -6.41 -15.72 6.99
C PRO A 156 -5.01 -16.30 7.22
N GLU A 157 -4.94 -17.48 7.86
CA GLU A 157 -3.67 -18.12 8.24
C GLU A 157 -2.68 -18.25 7.07
N ASN A 158 -3.15 -18.68 5.91
CA ASN A 158 -2.33 -18.84 4.72
C ASN A 158 -1.70 -17.51 4.26
N LEU A 159 -2.43 -16.40 4.37
CA LEU A 159 -1.92 -15.08 4.00
C LEU A 159 -1.00 -14.51 5.08
N MET A 160 -1.32 -14.72 6.34
CA MET A 160 -0.45 -14.32 7.46
C MET A 160 0.93 -14.97 7.36
N LEU A 161 1.03 -16.24 6.95
CA LEU A 161 2.32 -16.93 6.76
C LEU A 161 3.15 -16.38 5.58
N GLU A 162 2.49 -15.77 4.58
CA GLU A 162 3.17 -15.13 3.44
C GLU A 162 3.78 -13.76 3.80
N LEU A 163 3.28 -13.10 4.85
CA LEU A 163 3.76 -11.78 5.27
C LEU A 163 5.23 -11.83 5.71
N LYS A 164 5.96 -10.75 5.41
CA LYS A 164 7.30 -10.54 5.94
C LYS A 164 7.28 -9.52 7.07
N VAL A 165 8.07 -9.79 8.10
CA VAL A 165 8.33 -8.93 9.26
C VAL A 165 9.84 -8.76 9.45
N PRO A 166 10.31 -7.66 10.06
CA PRO A 166 11.73 -7.48 10.31
C PRO A 166 12.23 -8.46 11.39
N ILE A 167 13.37 -9.11 11.12
CA ILE A 167 14.15 -9.92 12.08
C ILE A 167 15.57 -9.37 12.13
N GLY A 168 15.89 -8.63 13.19
CA GLY A 168 17.14 -7.89 13.25
C GLY A 168 17.24 -6.93 12.07
N ARG A 169 18.18 -7.18 11.14
CA ARG A 169 18.38 -6.35 9.94
C ARG A 169 17.78 -6.93 8.65
N LYS A 170 17.03 -8.04 8.71
CA LYS A 170 16.52 -8.74 7.51
C LYS A 170 15.00 -8.91 7.58
N TRP A 171 14.30 -8.65 6.47
CA TRP A 171 12.89 -9.00 6.32
C TRP A 171 12.76 -10.50 6.03
N LYS A 172 12.01 -11.23 6.86
CA LYS A 172 11.74 -12.67 6.66
C LYS A 172 10.26 -12.95 6.83
N ARG A 173 9.78 -14.07 6.26
CA ARG A 173 8.40 -14.53 6.45
C ARG A 173 8.11 -14.79 7.93
N ILE A 174 6.87 -14.52 8.36
CA ILE A 174 6.41 -14.77 9.73
C ILE A 174 6.62 -16.24 10.13
N GLU A 175 6.44 -17.18 9.20
CA GLU A 175 6.72 -18.60 9.40
C GLU A 175 8.11 -18.88 10.00
N VAL A 176 9.13 -18.07 9.64
CA VAL A 176 10.48 -18.21 10.18
C VAL A 176 10.54 -17.84 11.67
N TRP A 177 9.74 -16.87 12.14
CA TRP A 177 9.65 -16.56 13.58
C TRP A 177 9.02 -17.71 14.36
N ILE A 178 7.98 -18.35 13.79
CA ILE A 178 7.29 -19.49 14.39
C ILE A 178 8.25 -20.67 14.51
N ASN A 179 8.97 -21.00 13.43
CA ASN A 179 9.94 -22.10 13.41
C ASN A 179 11.15 -21.86 14.34
N LEU A 180 11.50 -20.60 14.61
CA LEU A 180 12.56 -20.25 15.56
C LEU A 180 12.07 -20.19 17.02
N GLY A 181 10.80 -20.50 17.29
CA GLY A 181 10.21 -20.45 18.63
C GLY A 181 10.14 -19.04 19.21
N LYS A 182 10.18 -17.99 18.38
CA LYS A 182 10.09 -16.59 18.82
C LYS A 182 8.65 -16.08 18.86
N MET A 183 7.75 -16.78 18.18
CA MET A 183 6.31 -16.54 18.16
C MET A 183 5.59 -17.87 18.21
N LYS A 184 4.38 -17.86 18.78
CA LYS A 184 3.42 -18.94 18.67
C LYS A 184 2.09 -18.42 18.13
N LEU A 185 1.36 -19.32 17.48
CA LEU A 185 -0.06 -19.14 17.22
C LEU A 185 -0.83 -19.71 18.41
N GLU A 186 -1.69 -18.90 19.01
CA GLU A 186 -2.64 -19.35 20.02
C GLU A 186 -4.08 -19.06 19.58
N GLY A 187 -5.01 -19.94 19.97
CA GLY A 187 -6.44 -19.80 19.72
C GLY A 187 -6.99 -20.80 18.70
N GLU A 188 -8.29 -21.06 18.76
CA GLU A 188 -9.01 -21.85 17.78
C GLU A 188 -9.53 -20.93 16.66
N ARG A 189 -9.48 -21.37 15.39
CA ARG A 189 -10.01 -20.57 14.25
C ARG A 189 -11.44 -20.10 14.57
N PRO A 190 -11.82 -18.81 14.40
CA PRO A 190 -11.12 -17.68 13.78
C PRO A 190 -10.36 -16.76 14.75
N ASN A 191 -10.15 -17.17 16.01
CA ASN A 191 -9.57 -16.34 17.06
C ASN A 191 -8.06 -16.54 17.25
N MET A 192 -7.35 -16.96 16.20
CA MET A 192 -5.90 -17.15 16.28
C MET A 192 -5.19 -15.81 16.46
N ARG A 193 -4.19 -15.79 17.33
CA ARG A 193 -3.35 -14.64 17.61
C ARG A 193 -1.89 -15.02 17.58
N LEU A 194 -1.07 -14.15 16.98
CA LEU A 194 0.38 -14.22 17.15
C LEU A 194 0.76 -13.70 18.53
N ILE A 195 1.45 -14.52 19.30
CA ILE A 195 1.98 -14.16 20.61
C ILE A 195 3.48 -14.34 20.60
N THR A 196 4.19 -13.27 20.95
CA THR A 196 5.63 -13.30 21.15
C THR A 196 5.95 -14.14 22.39
N LEU A 197 6.92 -15.05 22.26
CA LEU A 197 7.36 -15.95 23.32
C LEU A 197 8.47 -15.36 24.18
#